data_AF-A0AAI9DMA1-F1
#
_entry.id   AF-A0AAI9DMA1-F1
#
_cell.length_a   1.000
_cell.length_b   1.000
_cell.length_c   1.000
_cell.angle_alpha   90.00
_cell.angle_beta   90.00
_cell.angle_gamma   90.00
#
_symmetry.space_group_name_H-M   'P 1'
#
loop_
_entity.id
_entity.type
_entity.pdbx_description
1 polymer ?
#
loop_
_entity_poly.entity_id
_entity_poly.type
_entity_poly.pdbx_seq_one_letter_code
_entity_poly.pdbx_strand_id
1 'polypeptide(L)'
;MRSVSINGAVFIFMASGEKLQDSDWLPSNGKPDQKFVLWPRGEGWDVRRLQLSMKGPEWLPIAERLFDDEPKAWQAAYGHWMEIVKKRGY
;
A
#
# COMPACT_ATOMS: atom_id res chain seq x y z
N MET A 1 1.59 12.76 5.53
CA MET A 1 1.09 11.38 5.37
C MET A 1 -0.34 11.26 5.92
N ARG A 2 -1.25 10.64 5.17
CA ARG A 2 -2.60 10.26 5.65
C ARG A 2 -2.79 8.76 5.49
N SER A 3 -3.53 8.10 6.37
CA SER A 3 -3.78 6.66 6.30
C SER A 3 -5.27 6.34 6.46
N VAL A 4 -5.72 5.33 5.73
CA VAL A 4 -7.10 4.84 5.76
C VAL A 4 -7.05 3.33 6.00
N SER A 5 -7.75 2.86 7.03
CA SER A 5 -7.82 1.44 7.36
C SER A 5 -9.19 0.88 6.99
N ILE A 6 -9.22 -0.15 6.14
CA ILE A 6 -10.45 -0.80 5.66
C ILE A 6 -10.29 -2.31 5.74
N ASN A 7 -11.16 -2.98 6.49
CA ASN A 7 -11.26 -4.45 6.57
C ASN A 7 -9.92 -5.18 6.86
N GLY A 8 -9.00 -4.59 7.64
CA GLY A 8 -7.70 -5.21 7.94
C GLY A 8 -6.60 -4.94 6.91
N ALA A 9 -6.86 -4.03 5.95
CA ALA A 9 -5.84 -3.41 5.13
C ALA A 9 -5.65 -1.93 5.53
N VAL A 10 -4.42 -1.45 5.48
CA VAL A 10 -4.05 -0.05 5.74
C VAL A 10 -3.50 0.54 4.45
N PHE A 11 -4.10 1.63 4.01
CA PHE A 11 -3.70 2.36 2.82
C PHE A 11 -3.09 3.69 3.23
N ILE A 12 -1.81 3.87 2.95
CA ILE A 12 -1.01 5.02 3.31
C ILE A 12 -0.87 5.91 2.08
N PHE A 13 -1.33 7.14 2.16
CA PHE A 13 -1.08 8.15 1.13
C PHE A 13 0.05 9.07 1.58
N MET A 14 1.11 9.08 0.79
CA MET A 14 2.27 9.93 0.98
C MET A 14 2.02 11.29 0.30
N ALA A 15 2.57 12.35 0.85
CA ALA A 15 2.69 13.63 0.15
C ALA A 15 3.99 13.66 -0.68
N SER A 16 4.02 14.57 -1.66
CA SER A 16 5.19 14.78 -2.51
C SER A 16 6.43 15.11 -1.65
N GLY A 17 7.48 14.31 -1.81
CA GLY A 17 8.74 14.46 -1.06
C GLY A 17 8.77 13.74 0.30
N GLU A 18 7.66 13.17 0.78
CA GLU A 18 7.69 12.31 1.97
C GLU A 18 8.36 10.96 1.66
N LYS A 19 9.03 10.40 2.67
CA LYS A 19 9.63 9.06 2.64
C LYS A 19 8.95 8.17 3.66
N LEU A 20 8.77 6.91 3.31
CA LEU A 20 8.35 5.88 4.27
C LEU A 20 9.38 5.81 5.40
N GLN A 21 8.87 5.80 6.63
CA GLN A 21 9.67 5.54 7.81
C GLN A 21 9.87 4.03 7.99
N ASP A 22 10.97 3.65 8.63
CA ASP A 22 11.23 2.24 8.94
C ASP A 22 10.16 1.66 9.86
N SER A 23 9.42 2.48 10.60
CA SER A 23 8.30 2.01 11.44
C SER A 23 6.99 1.77 10.67
N ASP A 24 6.87 2.22 9.42
CA ASP A 24 5.60 2.17 8.68
C ASP A 24 5.15 0.74 8.32
N TRP A 25 6.07 -0.23 8.32
CA TRP A 25 5.72 -1.64 8.10
C TRP A 25 5.15 -2.31 9.35
N LEU A 26 5.35 -1.74 10.54
CA LEU A 26 4.94 -2.35 11.81
C LEU A 26 3.41 -2.55 11.84
N PRO A 27 2.91 -3.69 12.33
CA PRO A 27 1.48 -3.95 12.41
C PRO A 27 0.80 -2.90 13.31
N SER A 28 -0.34 -2.37 12.88
CA SER A 28 -1.06 -1.32 13.62
C SER A 28 -1.78 -1.88 14.85
N ASN A 29 -2.11 -3.18 14.86
CA ASN A 29 -2.86 -3.82 15.95
C ASN A 29 -2.31 -5.20 16.35
N GLY A 30 -1.01 -5.45 16.15
CA GLY A 30 -0.36 -6.73 16.46
C GLY A 30 -0.76 -7.90 15.53
N LYS A 31 -1.69 -7.69 14.60
CA LYS A 31 -2.02 -8.62 13.50
C LYS A 31 -1.31 -8.17 12.21
N PRO A 32 -0.95 -9.09 11.30
CA PRO A 32 -0.32 -8.72 10.03
C PRO A 32 -1.34 -7.99 9.14
N ASP A 33 -1.39 -6.66 9.25
CA ASP A 33 -2.18 -5.81 8.37
C ASP A 33 -1.61 -5.87 6.95
N GLN A 34 -2.47 -6.02 5.94
CA GLN A 34 -2.02 -5.80 4.57
C GLN A 34 -1.85 -4.29 4.35
N LYS A 35 -0.61 -3.84 4.13
CA LYS A 35 -0.35 -2.42 3.92
C LYS A 35 -0.12 -2.10 2.46
N PHE A 36 -0.67 -0.97 2.04
CA PHE A 36 -0.47 -0.39 0.73
C PHE A 36 0.02 1.04 0.90
N VAL A 37 1.01 1.44 0.12
CA VAL A 37 1.48 2.82 0.04
C VAL A 37 1.15 3.37 -1.34
N LEU A 38 0.59 4.57 -1.35
CA LEU A 38 0.30 5.38 -2.52
C LEU A 38 1.26 6.56 -2.48
N TRP A 39 2.19 6.59 -3.41
CA TRP A 39 3.31 7.51 -3.42
C TRP A 39 3.28 8.41 -4.65
N PRO A 40 3.08 9.73 -4.51
CA PRO A 40 3.24 10.65 -5.63
C PRO A 40 4.71 10.71 -6.06
N ARG A 41 4.96 10.38 -7.32
CA ARG A 41 6.26 10.37 -8.01
C ARG A 41 6.19 11.30 -9.21
N GLY A 42 6.49 12.58 -9.00
CA GLY A 42 6.48 13.59 -10.05
C GLY A 42 5.08 13.75 -10.66
N GLU A 43 4.90 13.23 -11.87
CA GLU A 43 3.67 13.33 -12.67
C GLU A 43 2.69 12.17 -12.45
N GLY A 44 3.00 11.20 -11.59
CA GLY A 44 2.12 10.06 -11.35
C GLY A 44 2.19 9.52 -9.93
N TRP A 45 1.48 8.43 -9.72
CA TRP A 45 1.34 7.76 -8.43
C TRP A 45 1.84 6.33 -8.52
N ASP A 46 2.82 6.00 -7.68
CA ASP A 46 3.33 4.66 -7.51
C ASP A 46 2.56 3.96 -6.38
N VAL A 47 2.14 2.73 -6.61
CA VAL A 47 1.42 1.95 -5.59
C VAL A 47 2.21 0.72 -5.26
N ARG A 48 2.54 0.55 -3.98
CA ARG A 48 3.27 -0.61 -3.49
C ARG A 48 2.52 -1.29 -2.37
N ARG A 49 2.62 -2.62 -2.32
CA ARG A 49 2.14 -3.44 -1.21
C ARG A 49 3.30 -3.82 -0.32
N LEU A 50 3.06 -3.89 0.97
CA LEU A 50 3.98 -4.49 1.92
C LEU A 50 3.93 -6.01 1.78
N GLN A 51 5.09 -6.61 1.54
CA GLN A 51 5.30 -8.04 1.62
C GLN A 51 6.36 -8.32 2.67
N LEU A 52 5.99 -9.14 3.66
CA LEU A 52 6.96 -9.66 4.62
C LEU A 52 7.65 -10.87 3.99
N SER A 53 8.97 -10.79 3.81
CA SER A 53 9.81 -11.90 3.35
C SER A 53 10.75 -12.35 4.46
N MET A 54 11.46 -13.47 4.25
CA MET A 54 12.49 -13.93 5.21
C MET A 54 13.64 -12.92 5.41
N LYS A 55 13.80 -11.96 4.49
CA LYS A 55 14.84 -10.93 4.56
C LYS A 55 14.36 -9.64 5.23
N GLY A 56 13.05 -9.52 5.48
CA GLY A 56 12.45 -8.35 6.09
C GLY A 56 11.22 -7.84 5.34
N PRO A 57 10.71 -6.67 5.74
CA PRO A 57 9.61 -5.98 5.06
C PRO A 57 10.07 -5.40 3.72
N GLU A 58 9.38 -5.75 2.64
CA GLU A 58 9.65 -5.25 1.30
C GLU A 58 8.40 -4.57 0.72
N TRP A 59 8.59 -3.40 0.11
CA TRP A 59 7.52 -2.68 -0.58
C TRP A 59 7.59 -2.97 -2.07
N LEU A 60 6.69 -3.85 -2.54
CA LEU A 60 6.66 -4.29 -3.93
C LEU A 60 5.61 -3.52 -4.74
N PRO A 61 5.94 -3.05 -5.95
CA PRO A 61 4.97 -2.40 -6.82
C PRO A 61 3.84 -3.37 -7.16
N ILE A 62 2.59 -2.88 -7.14
CA ILE A 62 1.43 -3.66 -7.61
C ILE A 62 1.19 -3.51 -9.11
N ALA A 63 1.84 -2.52 -9.73
CA ALA A 63 1.76 -2.23 -11.16
C ALA A 63 3.14 -1.77 -11.67
N GLU A 64 3.46 -2.09 -12.93
CA GLU A 64 4.74 -1.71 -13.55
C GLU A 64 4.79 -0.22 -13.96
N ARG A 65 3.61 0.42 -14.06
CA ARG A 65 3.46 1.82 -14.45
C ARG A 65 2.90 2.66 -13.30
N LEU A 66 3.27 3.94 -13.30
CA LEU A 66 2.64 4.95 -12.46
C LEU A 66 1.20 5.16 -12.90
N PHE A 67 0.32 5.41 -11.93
CA PHE A 67 -1.05 5.85 -12.18
C PHE A 67 -1.08 7.36 -12.40
N ASP A 68 -1.93 7.84 -13.29
CA ASP A 68 -1.98 9.28 -13.62
C ASP A 68 -2.43 10.12 -12.41
N ASP A 69 -3.31 9.57 -11.57
CA ASP A 69 -3.99 10.32 -10.51
C ASP A 69 -4.16 9.50 -9.23
N GLU A 70 -4.30 10.21 -8.10
CA GLU A 70 -4.54 9.62 -6.78
C GLU A 70 -5.76 8.67 -6.75
N PRO A 71 -6.92 9.00 -7.35
CA PRO A 71 -8.08 8.12 -7.32
C PRO A 71 -7.83 6.80 -8.06
N LYS A 72 -7.09 6.82 -9.18
CA LYS A 72 -6.73 5.61 -9.93
C LYS A 72 -5.77 4.73 -9.12
N ALA A 73 -4.78 5.35 -8.48
CA ALA A 73 -3.86 4.67 -7.57
C ALA A 73 -4.61 4.00 -6.40
N TRP A 74 -5.58 4.72 -5.81
CA TRP A 74 -6.46 4.19 -4.77
C TRP A 74 -7.28 3.00 -5.25
N GLN A 75 -7.95 3.13 -6.39
CA GLN A 75 -8.76 2.05 -6.97
C GLN A 75 -7.91 0.81 -7.25
N ALA A 76 -6.69 0.98 -7.74
CA ALA A 76 -5.77 -0.13 -7.98
C ALA A 76 -5.32 -0.82 -6.68
N ALA A 77 -4.94 -0.04 -5.65
CA ALA A 77 -4.59 -0.58 -4.34
C ALA A 77 -5.75 -1.37 -3.73
N TYR A 78 -6.94 -0.77 -3.72
CA TYR A 78 -8.14 -1.38 -3.18
C TYR A 78 -8.56 -2.62 -3.97
N GLY A 79 -8.51 -2.57 -5.30
CA GLY A 79 -8.78 -3.72 -6.17
C GLY A 79 -7.84 -4.89 -5.86
N HIS A 80 -6.54 -4.62 -5.72
CA HIS A 80 -5.56 -5.63 -5.36
C HIS A 80 -5.84 -6.24 -3.97
N TRP A 81 -6.24 -5.42 -3.00
CA TRP A 81 -6.69 -5.91 -1.70
C TRP A 81 -7.91 -6.82 -1.81
N MET A 82 -8.94 -6.42 -2.57
CA MET A 82 -10.15 -7.22 -2.76
C MET A 82 -9.84 -8.59 -3.41
N GLU A 83 -8.88 -8.65 -4.32
CA GLU A 83 -8.42 -9.93 -4.88
C GLU A 83 -7.73 -10.81 -3.82
N ILE A 84 -6.93 -10.23 -2.93
CA ILE A 84 -6.31 -10.96 -1.81
C ILE A 84 -7.37 -11.48 -0.85
N VAL A 85 -8.35 -10.66 -0.47
CA VAL A 85 -9.50 -11.04 0.38
C VAL A 85 -10.23 -12.22 -0.25
N LYS A 86 -10.59 -12.11 -1.53
CA LYS A 86 -11.27 -13.17 -2.27
C LYS A 86 -10.48 -14.48 -2.31
N LYS A 87 -9.15 -14.41 -2.50
CA LYS A 87 -8.27 -15.58 -2.49
C LYS A 87 -8.09 -16.20 -1.10
N ARG A 88 -8.17 -15.40 -0.03
CA ARG A 88 -8.01 -15.86 1.36
C ARG A 88 -9.30 -16.37 1.99
N GLY A 89 -10.46 -16.22 1.33
CA GLY A 89 -11.75 -16.72 1.82
C GLY A 89 -12.24 -15.99 3.07
N TYR A 90 -11.98 -14.69 3.16
CA TYR A 90 -12.56 -13.80 4.18
C TYR A 90 -14.04 -13.51 3.89
#